data_AF-A0A962JQI0-F1
#
_entry.id   AF-A0A962JQI0-F1
#
_cell.length_a   1.000
_cell.length_b   1.000
_cell.length_c   1.000
_cell.angle_alpha   90.00
_cell.angle_beta   90.00
_cell.angle_gamma   90.00
#
_symmetry.space_group_name_H-M   'P 1'
#
loop_
_entity.id
_entity.type
_entity.pdbx_description
1 polymer ?
#
loop_
_entity_poly.entity_id
_entity_poly.type
_entity_poly.pdbx_seq_one_letter_code
_entity_poly.pdbx_strand_id
1 'polypeptide(L)'
;MLWRAKGAFALLAGVFTLTPNSLAIIYFTDPYAPWQRGTNENTNGLLHHYFPKGIDWRKVTDQMLATVVEKLNNRPRKYLNYRTPSEVFLKSTGGALTT
;
A
#
# COMPACT_ATOMS: atom_id res chain seq x y z
N MET A 1 -0.27 25.89 -0.45
CA MET A 1 -1.03 25.62 -1.69
C MET A 1 -2.20 24.73 -1.30
N LEU A 2 -3.39 25.30 -1.38
CA LEU A 2 -4.63 24.87 -0.75
C LEU A 2 -5.34 23.85 -1.65
N TRP A 3 -5.61 22.63 -1.18
CA TRP A 3 -6.61 21.78 -1.80
C TRP A 3 -7.86 21.76 -0.91
N ARG A 4 -8.78 22.69 -1.21
CA ARG A 4 -10.20 22.55 -0.88
C ARG A 4 -10.83 21.75 -2.02
N ALA A 5 -11.20 20.49 -1.77
CA ALA A 5 -12.21 19.80 -2.57
C ALA A 5 -13.50 19.76 -1.76
N LYS A 6 -14.54 20.35 -2.35
CA LYS A 6 -15.92 20.36 -1.86
C LYS A 6 -16.53 18.96 -2.05
N GLY A 7 -17.18 18.41 -1.03
CA GLY A 7 -18.01 17.20 -1.17
C GLY A 7 -18.23 16.46 0.15
N ALA A 8 -19.44 16.60 0.70
CA ALA A 8 -20.03 15.82 1.81
C ALA A 8 -19.23 15.75 3.13
N PHE A 9 -19.45 16.75 3.99
CA PHE A 9 -19.08 16.73 5.40
C PHE A 9 -20.28 16.17 6.19
N ALA A 10 -20.23 14.91 6.60
CA ALA A 10 -21.19 14.31 7.52
C ALA A 10 -20.48 13.97 8.83
N LEU A 11 -20.76 14.80 9.84
CA LEU A 11 -20.42 14.58 11.24
C LEU A 11 -21.30 13.46 11.79
N LEU A 12 -20.69 12.40 12.33
CA LEU A 12 -21.06 11.67 13.55
C LEU A 12 -20.07 10.50 13.74
N ALA A 13 -19.37 10.50 14.86
CA ALA A 13 -18.48 9.43 15.36
C ALA A 13 -17.37 8.93 14.39
N GLY A 14 -16.23 9.60 14.39
CA GLY A 14 -14.90 8.98 14.24
C GLY A 14 -14.53 8.21 12.96
N VAL A 15 -15.42 8.10 11.97
CA VAL A 15 -15.17 7.36 10.72
C VAL A 15 -15.42 8.28 9.53
N PHE A 16 -14.35 8.74 8.89
CA PHE A 16 -14.43 9.52 7.66
C PHE A 16 -14.61 8.57 6.46
N THR A 17 -15.84 8.44 5.94
CA THR A 17 -16.11 7.68 4.71
C THR A 17 -15.90 8.57 3.49
N LEU A 18 -14.71 8.55 2.89
CA LEU A 18 -14.38 9.39 1.72
C LEU A 18 -14.89 8.83 0.38
N THR A 19 -15.43 7.61 0.37
CA THR A 19 -15.98 6.97 -0.82
C THR A 19 -17.42 6.50 -0.54
N PRO A 20 -18.44 6.97 -1.29
CA PRO A 20 -19.84 6.62 -1.01
C PRO A 20 -20.19 5.12 -1.09
N ASN A 21 -19.36 4.33 -1.78
CA ASN A 21 -19.67 2.94 -2.14
C ASN A 21 -18.66 1.90 -1.61
N SER A 22 -17.81 2.26 -0.63
CA SER A 22 -16.91 1.28 0.00
C SER A 22 -17.08 1.29 1.52
N LEU A 23 -17.14 0.09 2.10
CA LEU A 23 -17.20 -0.13 3.55
C LEU A 23 -15.81 -0.01 4.21
N ALA A 24 -14.82 0.56 3.52
CA ALA A 24 -13.46 0.66 4.01
C ALA A 24 -13.32 1.82 5.01
N ILE A 25 -12.77 1.52 6.19
CA ILE A 25 -12.39 2.54 7.18
C ILE A 25 -11.08 3.17 6.72
N ILE A 26 -11.05 4.50 6.62
CA ILE A 26 -9.88 5.25 6.17
C ILE A 26 -9.18 5.87 7.39
N TYR A 27 -7.87 5.61 7.49
CA TYR A 27 -7.02 6.14 8.54
C TYR A 27 -6.02 7.13 7.93
N PHE A 28 -5.79 8.25 8.62
CA PHE A 28 -4.81 9.26 8.25
C PHE A 28 -3.66 9.29 9.27
N THR A 29 -2.50 9.71 8.80
CA THR A 29 -1.30 9.89 9.63
C THR A 29 -1.19 11.32 10.09
N ASP A 30 -0.69 11.53 11.31
CA ASP A 30 -0.46 12.85 11.87
C ASP A 30 0.59 13.63 11.05
N PRO A 31 0.44 14.96 10.93
CA PRO A 31 1.48 15.79 10.33
C PRO A 31 2.82 15.62 11.06
N TYR A 32 3.93 15.63 10.31
CA TYR A 32 5.29 15.46 10.85
C TYR A 32 5.56 14.13 11.58
N ALA A 33 4.72 13.11 11.38
CA ALA A 33 4.91 11.77 11.93
C ALA A 33 5.29 10.73 10.84
N PRO A 34 6.48 10.85 10.20
CA PRO A 34 6.89 9.94 9.11
C PRO A 34 6.95 8.47 9.56
N TRP A 35 7.21 8.21 10.85
CA TRP A 35 7.26 6.85 11.41
C TRP A 35 5.93 6.09 11.29
N GLN A 36 4.78 6.78 11.25
CA GLN A 36 3.47 6.14 11.06
C GLN A 36 3.31 5.54 9.64
N ARG A 37 4.21 5.86 8.70
CA ARG A 37 4.21 5.37 7.32
C ARG A 37 5.47 4.58 6.94
N GLY A 38 6.30 4.20 7.92
CA GLY A 38 7.61 3.60 7.65
C GLY A 38 7.57 2.37 6.73
N THR A 39 6.56 1.51 6.87
CA THR A 39 6.40 0.33 6.01
C THR A 39 6.12 0.69 4.54
N ASN A 40 5.33 1.74 4.30
CA ASN A 40 5.01 2.21 2.96
C ASN A 40 6.24 2.83 2.30
N GLU A 41 7.01 3.62 3.06
CA GLU A 41 8.25 4.24 2.58
C GLU A 41 9.30 3.18 2.22
N ASN A 42 9.47 2.15 3.05
CA ASN A 42 10.34 1.03 2.75
C ASN A 42 9.92 0.30 1.46
N THR A 43 8.62 0.05 1.28
CA THR A 43 8.10 -0.63 0.09
C THR A 43 8.27 0.21 -1.17
N ASN A 44 8.06 1.52 -1.08
CA ASN A 44 8.33 2.44 -2.19
C ASN A 44 9.82 2.49 -2.53
N GLY A 45 10.71 2.49 -1.53
CA GLY A 45 12.15 2.39 -1.75
C GLY A 45 12.54 1.14 -2.56
N LEU A 46 11.92 0.00 -2.25
CA LEU A 46 12.13 -1.24 -3.01
C LEU A 46 11.67 -1.12 -4.47
N LEU A 47 10.54 -0.46 -4.74
CA LEU A 47 10.08 -0.21 -6.12
C LEU A 47 11.07 0.68 -6.89
N HIS A 48 11.61 1.71 -6.24
CA HIS A 48 12.61 2.60 -6.83
C HIS A 48 13.96 1.92 -7.12
N HIS A 49 14.24 0.75 -6.53
CA HIS A 49 15.41 -0.04 -6.93
C HIS A 49 15.21 -0.74 -8.28
N TYR A 50 13.97 -1.06 -8.66
CA TYR A 50 13.66 -1.64 -9.97
C TYR A 50 13.50 -0.57 -11.06
N PHE A 51 13.10 0.63 -10.68
CA PHE A 51 12.91 1.77 -11.58
C PHE A 51 13.99 2.82 -11.31
N PRO A 52 15.08 2.86 -12.09
CA PRO A 52 16.18 3.79 -11.84
C PRO A 52 15.72 5.25 -11.90
N LYS A 53 16.41 6.12 -11.16
CA LYS A 53 16.09 7.56 -11.15
C LYS A 53 16.15 8.14 -12.57
N GLY A 54 15.15 8.94 -12.93
CA GLY A 54 15.07 9.59 -14.25
C GLY A 54 14.35 8.78 -15.34
N ILE A 55 13.77 7.63 -15.00
CA ILE A 55 12.84 6.93 -15.89
C ILE A 55 11.61 7.79 -16.19
N ASP A 56 11.21 7.80 -17.46
CA ASP A 56 9.93 8.35 -17.88
C ASP A 56 8.81 7.37 -17.50
N TRP A 57 8.05 7.72 -16.45
CA TRP A 57 6.93 6.92 -15.95
C TRP A 57 5.85 6.64 -17.00
N ARG A 58 5.76 7.46 -18.05
CA ARG A 58 4.82 7.24 -19.16
C ARG A 58 5.16 6.00 -19.99
N LYS A 59 6.42 5.56 -19.94
CA LYS A 59 6.92 4.38 -20.66
C LYS A 59 6.82 3.11 -19.80
N VAL A 60 6.54 3.24 -18.51
CA VAL A 60 6.32 2.10 -17.63
C VAL A 60 4.93 1.55 -17.92
N THR A 61 4.88 0.35 -18.51
CA THR A 61 3.61 -0.34 -18.75
C THR A 61 3.13 -1.06 -17.49
N ASP A 62 1.83 -1.29 -17.40
CA ASP A 62 1.23 -2.05 -16.29
C ASP A 62 1.83 -3.46 -16.19
N GLN A 63 2.22 -4.07 -17.31
CA GLN A 63 2.88 -5.37 -17.34
C GLN A 63 4.28 -5.33 -16.70
N MET A 64 5.07 -4.28 -16.95
CA MET A 64 6.36 -4.11 -16.29
C MET A 64 6.18 -3.92 -14.78
N LEU A 65 5.19 -3.12 -14.38
CA LEU A 65 4.87 -2.91 -12.97
C LEU A 65 4.43 -4.22 -12.30
N ALA A 66 3.52 -4.98 -12.93
CA ALA A 66 3.05 -6.27 -12.44
C ALA A 66 4.20 -7.26 -12.25
N THR A 67 5.13 -7.33 -13.19
CA THR A 67 6.32 -8.18 -13.10
C THR A 67 7.20 -7.80 -11.90
N VAL A 68 7.39 -6.50 -11.65
CA VAL A 68 8.15 -6.01 -10.49
C VAL A 68 7.43 -6.34 -9.18
N VAL A 69 6.11 -6.15 -9.14
CA VAL A 69 5.29 -6.48 -7.97
C VAL A 69 5.33 -7.98 -7.67
N GLU A 70 5.25 -8.83 -8.68
CA GLU A 70 5.38 -10.28 -8.53
C GLU A 70 6.74 -10.66 -7.95
N LYS A 71 7.83 -10.10 -8.48
CA LYS A 71 9.17 -10.28 -7.93
C LYS A 71 9.28 -9.84 -6.48
N LEU A 72 8.66 -8.71 -6.12
CA LEU A 72 8.66 -8.20 -4.74
C LEU A 72 7.85 -9.07 -3.78
N ASN A 73 6.74 -9.64 -4.24
CA ASN A 73 5.87 -10.50 -3.45
C ASN A 73 6.44 -11.91 -3.27
N ASN A 74 7.24 -12.39 -4.23
CA ASN A 74 7.92 -13.69 -4.18
C ASN A 74 9.37 -13.61 -3.64
N ARG A 75 9.84 -12.41 -3.26
CA ARG A 75 11.17 -12.24 -2.69
C ARG A 75 11.19 -12.66 -1.21
N PRO A 76 12.04 -13.62 -0.80
CA PRO A 76 12.16 -14.00 0.60
C PRO A 76 12.71 -12.83 1.43
N ARG A 77 12.09 -12.54 2.58
CA ARG A 77 12.50 -11.44 3.47
C ARG A 77 13.04 -11.98 4.79
N LYS A 78 14.20 -11.48 5.24
CA LYS A 78 14.81 -11.88 6.52
C LYS A 78 13.86 -11.67 7.71
N TYR A 79 13.13 -10.55 7.74
CA TYR A 79 12.13 -10.26 8.77
C TYR A 79 10.98 -11.29 8.83
N LEU A 80 10.70 -11.98 7.73
CA LEU A 80 9.69 -13.03 7.64
C LEU A 80 10.28 -14.44 7.81
N ASN A 81 11.46 -14.57 8.45
CA ASN A 81 12.19 -15.84 8.55
C ASN A 81 12.47 -16.46 7.17
N TYR A 82 12.87 -15.63 6.20
CA TYR A 82 13.14 -16.01 4.81
C TYR A 82 11.92 -16.56 4.03
N ARG A 83 10.70 -16.35 4.53
CA ARG A 83 9.47 -16.59 3.78
C ARG A 83 9.15 -15.44 2.84
N THR A 84 8.34 -15.72 1.83
CA THR A 84 7.86 -14.68 0.92
C THR A 84 6.64 -13.95 1.51
N PRO A 85 6.46 -12.66 1.19
CA PRO A 85 5.22 -11.96 1.52
C PRO A 85 3.95 -12.68 1.04
N SER A 86 3.99 -13.30 -0.15
CA SER A 86 2.86 -14.07 -0.70
C SER A 86 2.50 -15.28 0.17
N GLU A 87 3.49 -16.03 0.65
CA GLU A 87 3.28 -17.18 1.56
C GLU A 87 2.67 -16.76 2.89
N VAL A 88 3.18 -15.68 3.49
CA VAL A 88 2.68 -15.18 4.77
C VAL A 88 1.26 -14.65 4.64
N PHE A 89 0.97 -13.92 3.56
CA PHE A 89 -0.36 -13.39 3.28
C PHE A 89 -1.38 -14.52 3.06
N LEU A 90 -1.03 -15.53 2.25
CA LEU A 90 -1.92 -16.67 2.01
C LEU A 90 -2.22 -17.42 3.32
N LYS A 91 -1.21 -17.61 4.17
CA LYS A 91 -1.39 -18.23 5.49
C LYS A 91 -2.33 -17.43 6.39
N SER A 92 -2.22 -16.10 6.41
CA SER A 92 -3.11 -15.26 7.25
C SER A 92 -4.56 -15.27 6.75
N THR A 93 -4.77 -15.31 5.44
CA THR A 93 -6.10 -15.27 4.83
C THR A 93 -6.80 -16.63 4.91
N GLY A 94 -6.04 -17.73 4.85
CA GLY A 94 -6.58 -19.09 4.97
C GLY A 94 -7.29 -19.39 6.30
N GLY A 95 -6.96 -18.67 7.38
CA GLY A 95 -7.66 -18.83 8.67
C GLY A 95 -9.08 -18.24 8.71
N ALA A 96 -9.45 -17.40 7.74
CA ALA A 96 -10.77 -16.76 7.67
C ALA A 96 -11.75 -17.52 6.75
N LEU A 97 -11.28 -18.47 5.94
CA LEU A 97 -12.10 -19.26 5.00
C LEU A 97 -12.20 -20.75 5.38
N THR A 98 -11.59 -21.16 6.50
CA THR A 98 -11.72 -22.51 7.07
C THR A 98 -12.62 -22.47 8.29
N THR A 99 -13.93 -22.25 8.11
CA THR A 99 -14.99 -22.61 9.07
C THR A 99 -16.29 -22.77 8.29
#